data_AF-A0A660LAI2-F1
#
_entry.id   AF-A0A660LAI2-F1
#
_cell.length_a   1.000
_cell.length_b   1.000
_cell.length_c   1.000
_cell.angle_alpha   90.00
_cell.angle_beta   90.00
_cell.angle_gamma   90.00
#
_symmetry.space_group_name_H-M   'P 1'
#
loop_
_entity.id
_entity.type
_entity.pdbx_description
1 polymer ?
#
loop_
_entity_poly.entity_id
_entity_poly.type
_entity_poly.pdbx_seq_one_letter_code
_entity_poly.pdbx_strand_id
1 'polypeptide(L)'
;MSREERARGADVGRVSAQGPNLVRVVGALLATALVTLAAAAPAAAGAVHTVVDSDNDPYAGIYLRDGKSMGEFRRILERYMPYGTRVELLCADNGEAVGPYANRRWHSVRVADGAIAGQVGWIADRYLDTPNRANEATPGEPECPSGGTPAPGPGTPPPAGVPARDGASVYFSPPSPDDLSSPATLHRPYEQWRGANCSASKAASVPSWVAPANQNVTVLSGWSIGRLGPIYLLQSTSAGNRSRWQEIDYILLFDPGNLEQLTGNRCDKTYPAARLYTEWLKANASARLVILAGEATSPRRHEGIQQAYFNYLREHGGPRDRVIVCNYGSLKHRSVYTKYRSWITKPAITKSSCPDGALGWNP
;
A
#
# COMPACT_ATOMS: atom_id res chain seq x y z
N MET A 1 -25.92 -14.63 62.04
CA MET A 1 -26.84 -13.55 61.61
C MET A 1 -26.89 -13.60 60.09
N SER A 2 -27.67 -14.50 59.49
CA SER A 2 -29.11 -14.35 59.15
C SER A 2 -29.28 -13.33 58.00
N ARG A 3 -29.97 -13.55 56.88
CA ARG A 3 -31.00 -14.54 56.47
C ARG A 3 -31.39 -14.28 54.99
N GLU A 4 -31.92 -15.33 54.34
CA GLU A 4 -33.03 -15.40 53.35
C GLU A 4 -32.96 -14.59 52.02
N GLU A 5 -33.01 -15.20 50.82
CA GLU A 5 -34.07 -16.00 50.14
C GLU A 5 -35.41 -15.27 49.84
N ARG A 6 -35.78 -15.20 48.53
CA ARG A 6 -37.09 -15.53 47.89
C ARG A 6 -37.07 -15.09 46.40
N ALA A 7 -37.32 -15.95 45.39
CA ALA A 7 -38.57 -16.63 44.98
C ALA A 7 -39.64 -15.62 44.48
N ARG A 8 -40.46 -15.79 43.43
CA ARG A 8 -40.95 -16.89 42.57
C ARG A 8 -41.84 -16.22 41.49
N GLY A 9 -42.15 -16.91 40.39
CA GLY A 9 -43.28 -16.54 39.51
C GLY A 9 -43.42 -17.45 38.30
N ALA A 10 -44.20 -18.52 38.45
CA ALA A 10 -44.59 -19.47 37.41
C ALA A 10 -45.82 -18.98 36.65
N ASP A 11 -46.01 -19.42 35.40
CA ASP A 11 -47.35 -19.63 34.88
C ASP A 11 -47.43 -20.87 33.98
N VAL A 12 -48.51 -21.62 34.18
CA VAL A 12 -48.84 -22.94 33.65
C VAL A 12 -50.17 -22.81 32.94
N GLY A 13 -50.21 -23.09 31.64
CA GLY A 13 -51.44 -23.21 30.86
C GLY A 13 -51.47 -24.50 30.06
N ARG A 14 -52.35 -25.43 30.45
CA ARG A 14 -52.61 -26.75 29.86
C ARG A 14 -54.06 -26.77 29.31
N VAL A 15 -54.45 -27.89 28.67
CA VAL A 15 -55.83 -28.34 28.28
C VAL A 15 -56.22 -27.97 26.83
N SER A 16 -56.82 -28.77 25.93
CA SER A 16 -57.48 -30.10 25.81
C SER A 16 -57.46 -30.50 24.31
N ALA A 17 -57.28 -31.75 23.87
CA ALA A 17 -58.17 -32.94 23.78
C ALA A 17 -59.14 -33.04 22.56
N GLN A 18 -59.01 -34.18 21.83
CA GLN A 18 -60.00 -34.97 21.05
C GLN A 18 -60.71 -34.30 19.84
N GLY A 19 -60.76 -34.86 18.63
CA GLY A 19 -61.24 -36.18 18.21
C GLY A 19 -61.39 -36.27 16.66
N PRO A 20 -61.91 -37.38 16.09
CA PRO A 20 -61.47 -37.93 14.81
C PRO A 20 -62.39 -37.59 13.62
N ASN A 21 -61.85 -37.60 12.39
CA ASN A 21 -62.67 -37.83 11.19
C ASN A 21 -61.87 -38.56 10.10
N LEU A 22 -62.39 -39.75 9.77
CA LEU A 22 -62.06 -40.55 8.59
C LEU A 22 -62.46 -39.79 7.33
N VAL A 23 -61.55 -39.58 6.39
CA VAL A 23 -61.89 -39.40 4.97
C VAL A 23 -60.88 -40.17 4.12
N ARG A 24 -61.37 -41.22 3.46
CA ARG A 24 -60.68 -41.93 2.37
C ARG A 24 -60.62 -41.01 1.15
N VAL A 25 -59.41 -40.70 0.65
CA VAL A 25 -59.25 -40.26 -0.74
C VAL A 25 -58.10 -41.02 -1.40
N VAL A 26 -58.53 -41.86 -2.33
CA VAL A 26 -57.90 -42.42 -3.52
C VAL A 26 -56.54 -41.84 -3.92
N GLY A 27 -55.55 -42.74 -3.89
CA GLY A 27 -54.52 -43.00 -4.90
C GLY A 27 -54.08 -41.89 -5.86
N ALA A 28 -52.83 -41.46 -5.68
CA ALA A 28 -51.92 -41.12 -6.78
C ALA A 28 -50.51 -41.58 -6.37
N LEU A 29 -50.02 -42.67 -6.96
CA LEU A 29 -48.63 -43.10 -6.89
C LEU A 29 -47.77 -42.09 -7.67
N LEU A 30 -47.29 -41.05 -7.00
CA LEU A 30 -46.16 -40.28 -7.49
C LEU A 30 -44.89 -41.07 -7.19
N ALA A 31 -44.22 -41.54 -8.25
CA ALA A 31 -42.86 -42.05 -8.18
C ALA A 31 -41.92 -40.87 -7.87
N THR A 32 -41.64 -40.63 -6.59
CA THR A 32 -40.61 -39.69 -6.15
C THR A 32 -39.24 -40.28 -6.51
N ALA A 33 -38.67 -39.80 -7.60
CA ALA A 33 -37.26 -40.02 -7.89
C ALA A 33 -36.45 -39.37 -6.75
N LEU A 34 -35.91 -40.19 -5.83
CA LEU A 34 -34.88 -39.74 -4.90
C LEU A 34 -33.64 -39.38 -5.71
N VAL A 35 -33.51 -38.10 -6.03
CA VAL A 35 -32.22 -37.53 -6.45
C VAL A 35 -31.35 -37.51 -5.20
N THR A 36 -30.53 -38.54 -5.03
CA THR A 36 -29.40 -38.51 -4.11
C THR A 36 -28.43 -37.46 -4.61
N LEU A 37 -28.54 -36.23 -4.11
CA LEU A 37 -27.47 -35.24 -4.22
C LEU A 37 -26.26 -35.84 -3.50
N ALA A 38 -25.33 -36.39 -4.29
CA ALA A 38 -24.00 -36.72 -3.80
C ALA A 38 -23.41 -35.41 -3.29
N ALA A 39 -23.35 -35.25 -1.97
CA ALA A 39 -22.63 -34.16 -1.36
C ALA A 39 -21.20 -34.22 -1.91
N ALA A 40 -20.77 -33.15 -2.57
CA ALA A 40 -19.39 -33.04 -3.02
C ALA A 40 -18.49 -33.27 -1.80
N ALA A 41 -17.64 -34.30 -1.88
CA ALA A 41 -16.67 -34.55 -0.83
C ALA A 41 -15.86 -33.26 -0.62
N PRO A 42 -15.59 -32.85 0.63
CA PRO A 42 -14.76 -31.69 0.88
C PRO A 42 -13.44 -31.87 0.14
N ALA A 43 -13.06 -30.89 -0.67
CA ALA A 43 -11.76 -30.88 -1.32
C ALA A 43 -10.70 -31.06 -0.24
N ALA A 44 -9.86 -32.09 -0.38
CA ALA A 44 -8.76 -32.32 0.55
C ALA A 44 -7.92 -31.03 0.62
N ALA A 45 -7.68 -30.54 1.84
CA ALA A 45 -6.84 -29.37 2.04
C ALA A 45 -5.46 -29.63 1.41
N GLY A 46 -4.93 -28.65 0.68
CA GLY A 46 -3.64 -28.76 0.02
C GLY A 46 -2.50 -28.92 1.03
N ALA A 47 -1.40 -29.55 0.60
CA ALA A 47 -0.18 -29.59 1.41
C ALA A 47 0.33 -28.16 1.65
N VAL A 48 0.78 -27.86 2.87
CA VAL A 48 1.30 -26.54 3.24
C VAL A 48 2.83 -26.57 3.28
N HIS A 49 3.46 -25.66 2.55
CA HIS A 49 4.90 -25.53 2.40
C HIS A 49 5.38 -24.13 2.77
N THR A 50 6.69 -23.94 2.94
CA THR A 50 7.30 -22.65 3.27
C THR A 50 8.22 -22.12 2.18
N VAL A 51 8.30 -20.80 2.06
CA VAL A 51 9.27 -20.12 1.19
C VAL A 51 10.68 -20.22 1.81
N VAL A 52 11.63 -20.85 1.11
CA VAL A 52 12.99 -21.13 1.61
C VAL A 52 14.14 -20.56 0.78
N ASP A 53 13.88 -20.02 -0.41
CA ASP A 53 14.89 -19.37 -1.26
C ASP A 53 14.36 -18.01 -1.80
N SER A 54 15.23 -17.14 -2.31
CA SER A 54 14.88 -15.82 -2.87
C SER A 54 15.13 -15.73 -4.37
N ASP A 55 14.42 -14.81 -5.05
CA ASP A 55 14.54 -14.61 -6.50
C ASP A 55 15.74 -13.73 -6.91
N ASN A 56 16.85 -13.81 -6.15
CA ASN A 56 18.04 -12.96 -6.26
C ASN A 56 17.74 -11.45 -6.18
N ASP A 57 16.59 -11.07 -5.62
CA ASP A 57 16.29 -9.69 -5.22
C ASP A 57 17.08 -9.37 -3.93
N PRO A 58 17.56 -8.13 -3.71
CA PRO A 58 18.14 -7.69 -2.43
C PRO A 58 17.25 -7.94 -1.19
N TYR A 59 15.98 -8.31 -1.36
CA TYR A 59 15.08 -8.69 -0.27
C TYR A 59 15.10 -10.20 0.02
N ALA A 60 14.94 -10.54 1.29
CA ALA A 60 14.96 -11.91 1.80
C ALA A 60 13.62 -12.65 1.55
N GLY A 61 13.25 -12.87 0.29
CA GLY A 61 11.97 -13.48 -0.11
C GLY A 61 11.74 -13.53 -1.63
N ILE A 62 10.47 -13.73 -2.04
CA ILE A 62 10.04 -13.83 -3.44
C ILE A 62 8.75 -13.04 -3.69
N TYR A 63 8.41 -12.80 -4.96
CA TYR A 63 7.10 -12.26 -5.34
C TYR A 63 6.20 -13.35 -5.93
N LEU A 64 4.97 -13.44 -5.44
CA LEU A 64 3.89 -14.25 -6.00
C LEU A 64 3.62 -13.82 -7.45
N ARG A 65 3.60 -14.80 -8.37
CA ARG A 65 3.54 -14.55 -9.83
C ARG A 65 2.14 -14.73 -10.39
N ASP A 66 1.84 -14.03 -11.48
CA ASP A 66 0.57 -14.15 -12.21
C ASP A 66 0.58 -15.33 -13.21
N GLY A 67 1.76 -15.88 -13.49
CA GLY A 67 1.92 -17.07 -14.32
C GLY A 67 3.25 -17.80 -14.08
N LYS A 68 3.52 -18.80 -14.93
CA LYS A 68 4.59 -19.80 -14.74
C LYS A 68 5.91 -19.38 -15.41
N SER A 69 6.24 -18.10 -15.29
CA SER A 69 7.45 -17.48 -15.83
C SER A 69 8.05 -16.52 -14.82
N MET A 70 9.37 -16.42 -14.81
CA MET A 70 10.10 -15.45 -14.01
C MET A 70 9.86 -14.01 -14.45
N GLY A 71 9.29 -13.77 -15.65
CA GLY A 71 8.88 -12.44 -16.12
C GLY A 71 7.45 -12.04 -15.77
N GLU A 72 6.59 -12.98 -15.38
CA GLU A 72 5.14 -12.76 -15.15
C GLU A 72 4.84 -12.40 -13.70
N PHE A 73 5.44 -11.31 -13.21
CA PHE A 73 5.25 -10.85 -11.84
C PHE A 73 5.21 -9.34 -11.74
N ARG A 74 4.66 -8.85 -10.63
CA ARG A 74 4.66 -7.44 -10.26
C ARG A 74 5.49 -7.31 -8.99
N ARG A 75 6.60 -6.55 -9.04
CA ARG A 75 7.42 -6.22 -7.87
C ARG A 75 6.70 -5.21 -6.97
N ILE A 76 5.65 -5.65 -6.29
CA ILE A 76 4.82 -4.85 -5.35
C ILE A 76 4.69 -5.61 -4.02
N LEU A 77 4.59 -4.91 -2.89
CA LEU A 77 4.56 -5.57 -1.56
C LEU A 77 3.35 -6.46 -1.37
N GLU A 78 2.23 -6.11 -2.01
CA GLU A 78 1.00 -6.87 -2.03
C GLU A 78 1.15 -8.23 -2.73
N ARG A 79 2.31 -8.50 -3.33
CA ARG A 79 2.71 -9.77 -3.93
C ARG A 79 3.96 -10.37 -3.26
N TYR A 80 4.59 -9.68 -2.31
CA TYR A 80 5.85 -10.11 -1.70
C TYR A 80 5.63 -11.11 -0.56
N MET A 81 6.43 -12.17 -0.55
CA MET A 81 6.45 -13.23 0.45
C MET A 81 7.86 -13.32 1.04
N PRO A 82 8.08 -12.92 2.31
CA PRO A 82 9.35 -13.12 2.98
C PRO A 82 9.65 -14.62 3.20
N TYR A 83 10.90 -14.93 3.54
CA TYR A 83 11.28 -16.27 4.01
C TYR A 83 10.36 -16.76 5.13
N GLY A 84 10.01 -18.05 5.07
CA GLY A 84 9.14 -18.71 6.03
C GLY A 84 7.65 -18.47 5.83
N THR A 85 7.23 -17.63 4.86
CA THR A 85 5.81 -17.51 4.50
C THR A 85 5.25 -18.87 4.11
N ARG A 86 4.10 -19.22 4.66
CA ARG A 86 3.43 -20.49 4.41
C ARG A 86 2.48 -20.37 3.22
N VAL A 87 2.48 -21.40 2.38
CA VAL A 87 1.61 -21.47 1.19
C VAL A 87 0.96 -22.85 1.10
N GLU A 88 -0.32 -22.89 0.74
CA GLU A 88 -1.08 -24.11 0.43
C GLU A 88 -0.95 -24.41 -1.06
N LEU A 89 -0.48 -25.60 -1.42
CA LEU A 89 -0.42 -26.05 -2.81
C LEU A 89 -1.82 -26.39 -3.33
N LEU A 90 -2.21 -25.81 -4.45
CA LEU A 90 -3.52 -26.03 -5.07
C LEU A 90 -3.41 -27.05 -6.20
N CYS A 91 -2.43 -26.86 -7.07
CA CYS A 91 -2.06 -27.77 -8.15
C CYS A 91 -0.71 -27.36 -8.73
N ALA A 92 -0.09 -28.22 -9.54
CA ALA A 92 1.15 -27.88 -10.23
C ALA A 92 1.10 -28.13 -11.74
N ASP A 93 2.04 -27.50 -12.46
CA ASP A 93 2.19 -27.60 -13.90
C ASP A 93 3.65 -27.24 -14.29
N ASN A 94 4.00 -27.45 -15.55
CA ASN A 94 5.31 -27.08 -16.10
C ASN A 94 5.31 -25.65 -16.64
N GLY A 95 6.45 -24.95 -16.48
CA GLY A 95 6.66 -23.57 -16.91
C GLY A 95 8.08 -23.27 -17.39
N GLU A 96 8.49 -22.01 -17.25
CA GLU A 96 9.86 -21.56 -17.49
C GLU A 96 10.83 -22.26 -16.53
N ALA A 97 12.02 -22.62 -17.03
CA ALA A 97 13.04 -23.24 -16.20
C ALA A 97 13.69 -22.21 -15.25
N VAL A 98 13.79 -22.55 -13.96
CA VAL A 98 14.36 -21.66 -12.94
C VAL A 98 15.53 -22.33 -12.22
N GLY A 99 16.64 -21.60 -12.09
CA GLY A 99 17.81 -22.02 -11.32
C GLY A 99 18.78 -22.98 -12.02
N PRO A 100 19.85 -23.40 -11.31
CA PRO A 100 20.96 -24.15 -11.91
C PRO A 100 20.58 -25.55 -12.43
N TYR A 101 19.49 -26.12 -11.92
CA TYR A 101 18.98 -27.43 -12.34
C TYR A 101 17.86 -27.34 -13.38
N ALA A 102 17.64 -26.14 -13.95
CA ALA A 102 16.58 -25.88 -14.92
C ALA A 102 15.21 -26.42 -14.48
N ASN A 103 14.83 -26.19 -13.21
CA ASN A 103 13.58 -26.70 -12.66
C ASN A 103 12.39 -26.01 -13.32
N ARG A 104 11.57 -26.79 -14.03
CA ARG A 104 10.38 -26.36 -14.76
C ARG A 104 9.10 -26.59 -13.96
N ARG A 105 9.18 -27.14 -12.75
CA ARG A 105 8.00 -27.37 -11.91
C ARG A 105 7.54 -26.06 -11.27
N TRP A 106 6.26 -25.74 -11.42
CA TRP A 106 5.61 -24.56 -10.83
C TRP A 106 4.36 -24.97 -10.08
N HIS A 107 4.14 -24.34 -8.93
CA HIS A 107 2.96 -24.57 -8.09
C HIS A 107 2.03 -23.38 -8.17
N SER A 108 0.75 -23.65 -8.42
CA SER A 108 -0.31 -22.72 -8.07
C SER A 108 -0.56 -22.84 -6.58
N VAL A 109 -0.38 -21.74 -5.86
CA VAL A 109 -0.47 -21.73 -4.40
C VAL A 109 -1.48 -20.71 -3.91
N ARG A 110 -2.01 -20.94 -2.72
CA ARG A 110 -2.70 -19.93 -1.91
C ARG A 110 -1.81 -19.55 -0.73
N VAL A 111 -1.58 -18.26 -0.52
CA VAL A 111 -0.79 -17.80 0.64
C VAL A 111 -1.57 -18.05 1.92
N ALA A 112 -0.99 -18.78 2.88
CA ALA A 112 -1.67 -19.19 4.10
C ALA A 112 -1.56 -18.15 5.23
N ASP A 113 -0.51 -17.33 5.24
CA ASP A 113 -0.26 -16.34 6.29
C ASP A 113 0.37 -15.01 5.78
N GLY A 114 0.45 -14.02 6.68
CA GLY A 114 1.06 -12.71 6.39
C GLY A 114 0.12 -11.68 5.73
N ALA A 115 0.71 -10.57 5.28
CA ALA A 115 -0.02 -9.41 4.75
C ALA A 115 -0.79 -9.67 3.44
N ILE A 116 -0.49 -10.78 2.77
CA ILE A 116 -1.10 -11.16 1.49
C ILE A 116 -1.83 -12.51 1.56
N ALA A 117 -2.17 -12.96 2.78
CA ALA A 117 -2.90 -14.21 3.01
C ALA A 117 -4.19 -14.28 2.16
N GLY A 118 -4.48 -15.48 1.66
CA GLY A 118 -5.61 -15.77 0.78
C GLY A 118 -5.37 -15.47 -0.71
N GLN A 119 -4.31 -14.74 -1.08
CA GLN A 119 -4.00 -14.54 -2.50
C GLN A 119 -3.55 -15.84 -3.17
N VAL A 120 -3.91 -15.98 -4.44
CA VAL A 120 -3.53 -17.10 -5.30
C VAL A 120 -2.58 -16.63 -6.39
N GLY A 121 -1.55 -17.42 -6.68
CA GLY A 121 -0.61 -17.17 -7.77
C GLY A 121 0.35 -18.33 -7.95
N TRP A 122 1.45 -18.08 -8.67
CA TRP A 122 2.42 -19.09 -9.04
C TRP A 122 3.76 -18.89 -8.33
N ILE A 123 4.38 -19.99 -7.92
CA ILE A 123 5.73 -20.05 -7.36
C ILE A 123 6.48 -21.21 -8.02
N ALA A 124 7.73 -20.97 -8.44
CA ALA A 124 8.58 -22.04 -8.93
C ALA A 124 8.99 -22.95 -7.75
N ASP A 125 8.95 -24.27 -7.95
CA ASP A 125 9.24 -25.31 -6.95
C ASP A 125 10.54 -25.05 -6.18
N ARG A 126 11.59 -24.52 -6.84
CA ARG A 126 12.88 -24.21 -6.19
C ARG A 126 12.78 -23.28 -4.97
N TYR A 127 11.71 -22.51 -4.84
CA TYR A 127 11.55 -21.53 -3.78
C TYR A 127 10.79 -22.09 -2.56
N LEU A 128 10.31 -23.33 -2.64
CA LEU A 128 9.55 -23.99 -1.58
C LEU A 128 10.34 -25.17 -0.99
N ASP A 129 10.00 -25.54 0.25
CA ASP A 129 10.53 -26.72 0.94
C ASP A 129 9.80 -28.03 0.54
N THR A 130 9.45 -28.18 -0.72
CA THR A 130 8.80 -29.39 -1.23
C THR A 130 9.78 -30.58 -1.20
N PRO A 131 9.30 -31.81 -0.93
CA PRO A 131 10.19 -32.97 -0.79
C PRO A 131 10.63 -33.61 -2.12
N ASN A 132 10.13 -33.13 -3.26
CA ASN A 132 10.47 -33.67 -4.58
C ASN A 132 11.84 -33.18 -5.08
N ARG A 133 12.40 -33.89 -6.05
CA ARG A 133 13.56 -33.39 -6.81
C ARG A 133 13.10 -32.40 -7.88
N ALA A 134 14.06 -31.66 -8.44
CA ALA A 134 13.79 -30.75 -9.54
C ALA A 134 13.12 -31.48 -10.72
N ASN A 135 12.05 -30.89 -11.26
CA ASN A 135 11.21 -31.45 -12.34
C ASN A 135 10.42 -32.74 -11.97
N GLU A 136 10.36 -33.13 -10.70
CA GLU A 136 9.50 -34.23 -10.25
C GLU A 136 8.20 -33.68 -9.63
N ALA A 137 7.14 -34.50 -9.62
CA ALA A 137 5.87 -34.12 -9.01
C ALA A 137 5.98 -34.15 -7.48
N THR A 138 5.40 -33.16 -6.81
CA THR A 138 5.28 -33.14 -5.34
C THR A 138 4.25 -34.19 -4.89
N PRO A 139 4.61 -35.10 -3.96
CA PRO A 139 3.69 -36.15 -3.51
C PRO A 139 2.36 -35.60 -2.99
N GLY A 140 1.25 -36.08 -3.54
CA GLY A 140 -0.11 -35.70 -3.12
C GLY A 140 -0.62 -34.38 -3.73
N GLU A 141 0.19 -33.67 -4.51
CA GLU A 141 -0.25 -32.48 -5.25
C GLU A 141 -0.87 -32.88 -6.61
N PRO A 142 -2.09 -32.41 -6.95
CA PRO A 142 -2.69 -32.69 -8.25
C PRO A 142 -2.05 -31.85 -9.37
N GLU A 143 -2.06 -32.36 -10.60
CA GLU A 143 -1.74 -31.55 -11.79
C GLU A 143 -2.86 -30.54 -12.07
N CYS A 144 -2.52 -29.32 -12.49
CA CYS A 144 -3.50 -28.33 -12.91
C CYS A 144 -4.21 -28.80 -14.20
N PRO A 145 -5.51 -28.49 -14.38
CA PRO A 145 -6.23 -28.84 -15.59
C PRO A 145 -5.52 -28.28 -16.83
N SER A 146 -5.26 -29.14 -17.81
CA SER A 146 -4.49 -28.80 -19.01
C SER A 146 -5.07 -27.56 -19.71
N GLY A 147 -4.33 -26.45 -19.72
CA GLY A 147 -4.73 -25.20 -20.37
C GLY A 147 -5.51 -24.20 -19.51
N GLY A 148 -5.75 -24.50 -18.23
CA GLY A 148 -6.34 -23.55 -17.30
C GLY A 148 -5.32 -23.00 -16.33
N THR A 149 -4.91 -21.74 -16.47
CA THR A 149 -4.60 -20.95 -15.28
C THR A 149 -5.81 -21.12 -14.36
N PRO A 150 -5.66 -21.57 -13.10
CA PRO A 150 -6.80 -21.64 -12.20
C PRO A 150 -7.50 -20.30 -12.27
N ALA A 151 -8.80 -20.32 -12.63
CA ALA A 151 -9.59 -19.09 -12.74
C ALA A 151 -9.28 -18.28 -11.48
N PRO A 152 -8.84 -17.00 -11.60
CA PRO A 152 -8.42 -16.23 -10.45
C PRO A 152 -9.50 -16.40 -9.38
N GLY A 153 -9.17 -17.15 -8.33
CA GLY A 153 -10.15 -17.51 -7.29
C GLY A 153 -10.81 -16.21 -6.88
N PRO A 154 -12.16 -16.16 -6.81
CA PRO A 154 -12.97 -14.95 -6.93
C PRO A 154 -12.19 -13.80 -6.35
N GLY A 155 -11.57 -13.02 -7.25
CA GLY A 155 -10.45 -12.16 -6.88
C GLY A 155 -10.87 -11.46 -5.62
N THR A 156 -10.12 -11.63 -4.52
CA THR A 156 -10.37 -10.86 -3.31
C THR A 156 -10.59 -9.45 -3.83
N PRO A 157 -11.79 -8.86 -3.65
CA PRO A 157 -12.10 -7.57 -4.22
C PRO A 157 -10.88 -6.69 -3.93
N PRO A 158 -10.30 -5.99 -4.93
CA PRO A 158 -9.11 -5.16 -4.73
C PRO A 158 -9.31 -4.47 -3.40
N PRO A 159 -8.44 -4.70 -2.39
CA PRO A 159 -8.79 -4.56 -0.98
C PRO A 159 -9.66 -3.35 -0.82
N ALA A 160 -10.94 -3.59 -0.51
CA ALA A 160 -12.03 -2.64 -0.70
C ALA A 160 -11.60 -1.29 -0.13
N GLY A 161 -11.16 -0.38 -1.01
CA GLY A 161 -10.45 0.85 -0.66
C GLY A 161 -9.34 0.65 0.37
N VAL A 162 -8.06 0.72 -0.03
CA VAL A 162 -7.14 1.36 0.91
C VAL A 162 -7.78 2.73 1.16
N PRO A 163 -8.22 3.04 2.41
CA PRO A 163 -9.03 4.22 2.64
C PRO A 163 -8.31 5.40 2.01
N ALA A 164 -9.04 6.19 1.20
CA ALA A 164 -8.56 7.50 0.85
C ALA A 164 -8.12 8.17 2.16
N ARG A 165 -6.96 8.82 2.16
CA ARG A 165 -6.47 9.43 3.39
C ARG A 165 -7.58 10.28 4.01
N ASP A 166 -7.85 10.04 5.29
CA ASP A 166 -8.75 10.87 6.07
C ASP A 166 -8.07 12.23 6.30
N GLY A 167 -8.20 13.12 5.32
CA GLY A 167 -7.63 14.46 5.41
C GLY A 167 -7.61 15.22 4.09
N ALA A 168 -7.70 16.54 4.21
CA ALA A 168 -7.56 17.45 3.10
C ALA A 168 -6.09 17.56 2.69
N SER A 169 -5.87 17.85 1.41
CA SER A 169 -4.55 18.02 0.82
C SER A 169 -4.36 19.43 0.27
N VAL A 170 -3.14 19.95 0.38
CA VAL A 170 -2.75 21.25 -0.18
C VAL A 170 -1.69 21.03 -1.24
N TYR A 171 -1.87 21.66 -2.40
CA TYR A 171 -0.86 21.73 -3.44
C TYR A 171 -0.37 23.16 -3.62
N PHE A 172 0.93 23.35 -3.44
CA PHE A 172 1.64 24.61 -3.67
C PHE A 172 2.19 24.60 -5.10
N SER A 173 1.58 25.38 -5.98
CA SER A 173 1.95 25.37 -7.40
C SER A 173 3.12 26.33 -7.69
N PRO A 174 3.93 26.02 -8.72
CA PRO A 174 4.95 26.94 -9.23
C PRO A 174 4.31 28.15 -9.94
N PRO A 175 5.09 29.19 -10.32
CA PRO A 175 4.56 30.35 -11.05
C PRO A 175 4.01 29.96 -12.43
N SER A 176 3.05 30.75 -12.93
CA SER A 176 2.59 30.68 -14.32
C SER A 176 3.76 30.84 -15.30
N PRO A 177 3.80 30.13 -16.44
CA PRO A 177 2.76 29.25 -17.00
C PRO A 177 2.78 27.81 -16.47
N ASP A 178 3.62 27.51 -15.48
CA ASP A 178 3.78 26.17 -14.93
C ASP A 178 2.72 25.83 -13.87
N ASP A 179 1.69 26.66 -13.67
CA ASP A 179 0.60 26.32 -12.78
C ASP A 179 -0.24 25.18 -13.39
N LEU A 180 -0.06 23.96 -12.87
CA LEU A 180 -0.73 22.76 -13.36
C LEU A 180 -1.92 22.42 -12.46
N SER A 181 -2.98 21.88 -13.07
CA SER A 181 -4.14 21.42 -12.30
C SER A 181 -3.76 20.33 -11.30
N SER A 182 -4.35 20.39 -10.11
CA SER A 182 -4.05 19.51 -9.00
C SER A 182 -5.31 18.83 -8.49
N PRO A 183 -5.25 17.53 -8.11
CA PRO A 183 -6.34 16.86 -7.41
C PRO A 183 -6.40 17.21 -5.92
N ALA A 184 -5.54 18.10 -5.42
CA ALA A 184 -5.55 18.50 -4.02
C ALA A 184 -6.88 19.16 -3.63
N THR A 185 -7.31 18.98 -2.38
CA THR A 185 -8.49 19.66 -1.81
C THR A 185 -8.34 21.18 -1.91
N LEU A 186 -7.11 21.68 -1.73
CA LEU A 186 -6.76 23.08 -1.79
C LEU A 186 -5.59 23.31 -2.73
N HIS A 187 -5.85 24.01 -3.83
CA HIS A 187 -4.80 24.51 -4.71
C HIS A 187 -4.39 25.91 -4.25
N ARG A 188 -3.09 26.09 -4.00
CA ARG A 188 -2.46 27.38 -3.71
C ARG A 188 -1.58 27.80 -4.90
N PRO A 189 -2.08 28.71 -5.76
CA PRO A 189 -1.28 29.41 -6.76
C PRO A 189 -0.04 30.07 -6.15
N TYR A 190 1.05 30.15 -6.91
CA TYR A 190 2.33 30.73 -6.48
C TYR A 190 2.22 32.02 -5.66
N GLU A 191 1.45 32.99 -6.16
CA GLU A 191 1.29 34.30 -5.51
C GLU A 191 0.51 34.26 -4.19
N GLN A 192 -0.27 33.20 -3.95
CA GLN A 192 -1.06 33.05 -2.72
C GLN A 192 -0.24 32.48 -1.57
N TRP A 193 0.81 31.69 -1.84
CA TRP A 193 1.62 31.08 -0.78
C TRP A 193 3.02 31.65 -0.67
N ARG A 194 3.56 32.29 -1.72
CA ARG A 194 4.87 32.93 -1.69
C ARG A 194 4.76 34.40 -1.27
N GLY A 195 5.40 34.75 -0.16
CA GLY A 195 5.61 36.14 0.22
C GLY A 195 6.75 36.80 -0.57
N ALA A 196 6.77 38.14 -0.61
CA ALA A 196 7.89 38.89 -1.15
C ALA A 196 9.19 38.52 -0.41
N ASN A 197 10.34 38.58 -1.10
CA ASN A 197 11.65 38.28 -0.53
C ASN A 197 11.73 36.92 0.19
N CYS A 198 11.08 35.89 -0.37
CA CYS A 198 11.05 34.54 0.18
C CYS A 198 10.38 34.44 1.56
N SER A 199 9.48 35.36 1.91
CA SER A 199 8.77 35.31 3.19
C SER A 199 7.80 34.13 3.27
N ALA A 200 7.87 33.40 4.39
CA ALA A 200 6.98 32.31 4.74
C ALA A 200 5.59 32.77 5.26
N SER A 201 5.38 34.07 5.47
CA SER A 201 4.16 34.57 6.14
C SER A 201 2.87 34.20 5.42
N LYS A 202 2.87 34.16 4.07
CA LYS A 202 1.68 33.76 3.31
C LYS A 202 1.35 32.27 3.45
N ALA A 203 2.35 31.40 3.59
CA ALA A 203 2.11 29.97 3.80
C ALA A 203 1.45 29.69 5.17
N ALA A 204 1.61 30.59 6.15
CA ALA A 204 0.91 30.53 7.43
C ALA A 204 -0.62 30.64 7.32
N SER A 205 -1.13 31.20 6.20
CA SER A 205 -2.57 31.33 5.94
C SER A 205 -3.22 30.05 5.43
N VAL A 206 -2.45 28.97 5.23
CA VAL A 206 -3.02 27.66 4.90
C VAL A 206 -3.84 27.17 6.11
N PRO A 207 -5.17 27.01 5.96
CA PRO A 207 -6.03 26.69 7.09
C PRO A 207 -5.72 25.28 7.62
N SER A 208 -5.96 25.05 8.91
CA SER A 208 -5.89 23.72 9.50
C SER A 208 -7.01 22.79 9.05
N TRP A 209 -8.13 23.36 8.60
CA TRP A 209 -9.34 22.66 8.23
C TRP A 209 -9.95 23.27 6.96
N VAL A 210 -10.52 22.44 6.07
CA VAL A 210 -11.07 22.87 4.79
C VAL A 210 -12.57 22.57 4.69
N ALA A 211 -13.38 23.61 4.51
CA ALA A 211 -14.77 23.52 4.04
C ALA A 211 -14.83 23.37 2.51
N PRO A 212 -15.83 22.66 1.95
CA PRO A 212 -16.88 21.88 2.61
C PRO A 212 -16.47 20.44 2.96
N ALA A 213 -15.23 20.04 2.67
CA ALA A 213 -14.75 18.68 2.91
C ALA A 213 -14.82 18.26 4.39
N ASN A 214 -14.89 19.22 5.32
CA ASN A 214 -14.91 19.00 6.77
C ASN A 214 -13.72 18.15 7.24
N GLN A 215 -12.55 18.42 6.65
CA GLN A 215 -11.34 17.64 6.86
C GLN A 215 -10.19 18.52 7.32
N ASN A 216 -9.39 18.00 8.25
CA ASN A 216 -8.11 18.59 8.61
C ASN A 216 -7.14 18.46 7.45
N VAL A 217 -6.32 19.48 7.21
CA VAL A 217 -5.23 19.41 6.25
C VAL A 217 -4.13 18.55 6.86
N THR A 218 -3.90 17.37 6.27
CA THR A 218 -2.86 16.42 6.70
C THR A 218 -1.80 16.17 5.64
N VAL A 219 -2.05 16.60 4.40
CA VAL A 219 -1.14 16.40 3.26
C VAL A 219 -0.72 17.73 2.67
N LEU A 220 0.60 17.94 2.54
CA LEU A 220 1.18 19.03 1.77
C LEU A 220 1.90 18.48 0.56
N SER A 221 1.83 19.19 -0.57
CA SER A 221 2.51 18.77 -1.79
C SER A 221 3.02 19.95 -2.60
N GLY A 222 4.13 19.74 -3.31
CA GLY A 222 4.73 20.76 -4.16
C GLY A 222 5.50 20.15 -5.31
N TRP A 223 5.44 20.78 -6.49
CA TRP A 223 6.24 20.41 -7.65
C TRP A 223 7.22 21.53 -7.97
N SER A 224 8.45 21.19 -8.35
CA SER A 224 9.46 22.18 -8.71
C SER A 224 9.65 23.21 -7.58
N ILE A 225 9.63 24.51 -7.87
CA ILE A 225 9.68 25.58 -6.86
C ILE A 225 8.53 25.53 -5.84
N GLY A 226 7.41 24.88 -6.17
CA GLY A 226 6.32 24.59 -5.24
C GLY A 226 6.75 23.82 -3.99
N ARG A 227 7.91 23.14 -4.02
CA ARG A 227 8.56 22.53 -2.84
C ARG A 227 8.76 23.50 -1.67
N LEU A 228 8.86 24.80 -1.94
CA LEU A 228 9.05 25.82 -0.93
C LEU A 228 7.78 26.04 -0.11
N GLY A 229 6.59 25.76 -0.65
CA GLY A 229 5.33 25.91 0.08
C GLY A 229 5.26 25.11 1.38
N PRO A 230 5.51 23.78 1.36
CA PRO A 230 5.63 22.99 2.58
C PRO A 230 6.72 23.50 3.54
N ILE A 231 7.88 23.91 3.02
CA ILE A 231 8.99 24.46 3.84
C ILE A 231 8.54 25.75 4.54
N TYR A 232 7.86 26.64 3.83
CA TYR A 232 7.38 27.91 4.35
C TYR A 232 6.32 27.68 5.43
N LEU A 233 5.40 26.73 5.23
CA LEU A 233 4.40 26.38 6.26
C LEU A 233 5.07 25.85 7.52
N LEU A 234 6.03 24.92 7.41
CA LEU A 234 6.78 24.42 8.57
C LEU A 234 7.54 25.55 9.26
N GLN A 235 8.19 26.43 8.50
CA GLN A 235 8.91 27.57 9.04
C GLN A 235 7.98 28.54 9.79
N SER A 236 6.84 28.93 9.21
CA SER A 236 5.93 29.90 9.83
C SER A 236 5.28 29.38 11.11
N THR A 237 5.21 28.06 11.27
CA THR A 237 4.62 27.41 12.45
C THR A 237 5.68 27.01 13.49
N SER A 238 6.96 27.07 13.15
CA SER A 238 8.07 26.65 14.01
C SER A 238 8.26 27.48 15.28
N ALA A 239 7.84 28.75 15.27
CA ALA A 239 8.12 29.76 16.31
C ALA A 239 6.95 30.04 17.28
N GLY A 240 5.95 29.15 17.34
CA GLY A 240 4.82 29.34 18.28
C GLY A 240 3.59 28.47 18.05
N ASN A 241 3.54 27.70 16.96
CA ASN A 241 2.43 26.80 16.65
C ASN A 241 2.95 25.44 16.16
N ARG A 242 3.85 24.82 16.94
CA ARG A 242 4.35 23.47 16.63
C ARG A 242 3.24 22.41 16.68
N SER A 243 2.09 22.69 17.29
CA SER A 243 0.89 21.84 17.17
C SER A 243 0.52 21.60 15.71
N ARG A 244 0.69 22.59 14.84
CA ARG A 244 0.41 22.43 13.41
C ARG A 244 1.27 21.37 12.72
N TRP A 245 2.46 21.08 13.25
CA TRP A 245 3.31 20.01 12.71
C TRP A 245 2.73 18.62 12.95
N GLN A 246 2.00 18.45 14.06
CA GLN A 246 1.29 17.20 14.40
C GLN A 246 0.11 16.93 13.49
N GLU A 247 -0.44 17.97 12.87
CA GLU A 247 -1.57 17.84 11.94
C GLU A 247 -1.12 17.41 10.55
N ILE A 248 0.16 17.60 10.19
CA ILE A 248 0.69 17.27 8.87
C ILE A 248 1.37 15.89 8.91
N ASP A 249 0.73 14.90 8.31
CA ASP A 249 1.22 13.52 8.25
C ASP A 249 2.06 13.24 7.00
N TYR A 250 1.95 14.08 5.98
CA TYR A 250 2.58 13.81 4.70
C TYR A 250 3.06 15.05 3.96
N ILE A 251 4.29 14.97 3.47
CA ILE A 251 4.81 15.92 2.50
C ILE A 251 5.24 15.15 1.25
N LEU A 252 4.62 15.47 0.12
CA LEU A 252 4.92 14.87 -1.19
C LEU A 252 5.54 15.91 -2.14
N LEU A 253 6.80 15.69 -2.50
CA LEU A 253 7.53 16.54 -3.43
C LEU A 253 7.66 15.86 -4.79
N PHE A 254 7.23 16.53 -5.84
CA PHE A 254 7.42 16.10 -7.22
C PHE A 254 8.64 16.81 -7.78
N ASP A 255 9.66 16.04 -8.13
CA ASP A 255 10.91 16.46 -8.76
C ASP A 255 11.40 17.84 -8.28
N PRO A 256 11.69 18.03 -6.98
CA PRO A 256 11.83 19.35 -6.37
C PRO A 256 12.92 20.22 -7.00
N GLY A 257 13.92 19.63 -7.66
CA GLY A 257 14.95 20.37 -8.38
C GLY A 257 16.31 19.70 -8.31
N ASN A 258 17.27 20.32 -9.00
CA ASN A 258 18.67 19.89 -9.02
C ASN A 258 19.49 20.53 -7.88
N LEU A 259 20.78 20.18 -7.78
CA LEU A 259 21.68 20.71 -6.76
C LEU A 259 21.70 22.25 -6.74
N GLU A 260 21.95 22.89 -7.89
CA GLU A 260 22.05 24.34 -7.99
C GLU A 260 20.75 25.04 -7.56
N GLN A 261 19.59 24.49 -7.92
CA GLN A 261 18.30 25.05 -7.53
C GLN A 261 18.06 24.92 -6.01
N LEU A 262 18.46 23.79 -5.42
CA LEU A 262 18.20 23.49 -4.02
C LEU A 262 19.22 24.11 -3.06
N THR A 263 20.46 24.33 -3.50
CA THR A 263 21.52 24.89 -2.64
C THR A 263 21.98 26.27 -3.10
N GLY A 264 21.61 26.72 -4.30
CA GLY A 264 22.03 28.00 -4.89
C GLY A 264 20.97 29.10 -4.82
N ASN A 265 19.68 28.76 -4.89
CA ASN A 265 18.58 29.74 -4.88
C ASN A 265 18.47 30.46 -3.53
N ARG A 266 18.27 31.79 -3.58
CA ARG A 266 18.07 32.63 -2.39
C ARG A 266 16.99 32.10 -1.46
N CYS A 267 15.84 31.66 -2.00
CA CYS A 267 14.72 31.22 -1.19
C CYS A 267 14.98 29.88 -0.49
N ASP A 268 15.63 28.93 -1.16
CA ASP A 268 16.01 27.65 -0.55
C ASP A 268 17.08 27.85 0.54
N LYS A 269 17.96 28.85 0.40
CA LYS A 269 18.94 29.23 1.45
C LYS A 269 18.32 29.98 2.63
N THR A 270 17.18 30.64 2.44
CA THR A 270 16.58 31.50 3.47
C THR A 270 16.09 30.67 4.66
N TYR A 271 15.65 29.44 4.43
CA TYR A 271 15.12 28.57 5.46
C TYR A 271 15.85 27.23 5.51
N PRO A 272 16.19 26.71 6.71
CA PRO A 272 16.98 25.49 6.84
C PRO A 272 16.11 24.25 6.59
N ALA A 273 15.81 23.95 5.32
CA ALA A 273 14.86 22.90 4.91
C ALA A 273 15.18 21.53 5.55
N ALA A 274 16.45 21.10 5.54
CA ALA A 274 16.86 19.85 6.18
C ALA A 274 16.52 19.80 7.67
N ARG A 275 16.74 20.90 8.40
CA ARG A 275 16.39 21.01 9.82
C ARG A 275 14.87 20.98 10.00
N LEU A 276 14.13 21.75 9.21
CA LEU A 276 12.67 21.80 9.30
C LEU A 276 12.02 20.44 9.07
N TYR A 277 12.41 19.72 8.01
CA TYR A 277 11.88 18.37 7.78
C TYR A 277 12.27 17.40 8.88
N THR A 278 13.52 17.42 9.35
CA THR A 278 13.97 16.53 10.43
C THR A 278 13.20 16.76 11.72
N GLU A 279 13.04 18.03 12.11
CA GLU A 279 12.33 18.40 13.33
C GLU A 279 10.82 18.12 13.22
N TRP A 280 10.22 18.32 12.04
CA TRP A 280 8.83 17.94 11.78
C TRP A 280 8.63 16.43 11.91
N LEU A 281 9.50 15.63 11.29
CA LEU A 281 9.46 14.17 11.39
C LEU A 281 9.66 13.69 12.84
N LYS A 282 10.49 14.35 13.64
CA LYS A 282 10.65 14.05 15.07
C LYS A 282 9.42 14.42 15.89
N ALA A 283 8.80 15.55 15.58
CA ALA A 283 7.62 16.02 16.29
C ALA A 283 6.43 15.09 16.03
N ASN A 284 6.13 14.76 14.78
CA ASN A 284 4.99 13.94 14.41
C ASN A 284 5.44 12.50 14.09
N ALA A 285 5.05 11.51 14.90
CA ALA A 285 5.40 10.10 14.70
C ALA A 285 4.79 9.47 13.43
N SER A 286 3.68 10.02 12.94
CA SER A 286 3.00 9.60 11.71
C SER A 286 3.57 10.26 10.45
N ALA A 287 4.35 11.33 10.60
CA ALA A 287 4.88 12.11 9.48
C ALA A 287 5.75 11.30 8.54
N ARG A 288 5.57 11.50 7.23
CA ARG A 288 6.38 10.91 6.15
C ARG A 288 6.74 11.95 5.09
N LEU A 289 8.02 12.03 4.75
CA LEU A 289 8.52 12.83 3.62
C LEU A 289 8.71 11.92 2.41
N VAL A 290 8.09 12.26 1.28
CA VAL A 290 8.23 11.51 0.04
C VAL A 290 8.65 12.42 -1.10
N ILE A 291 9.64 11.96 -1.87
CA ILE A 291 10.14 12.66 -3.05
C ILE A 291 10.02 11.73 -4.26
N LEU A 292 9.26 12.14 -5.28
CA LEU A 292 9.25 11.50 -6.59
C LEU A 292 10.28 12.20 -7.46
N ALA A 293 11.48 11.63 -7.57
CA ALA A 293 12.63 12.27 -8.21
C ALA A 293 12.63 12.00 -9.73
N GLY A 294 12.56 13.04 -10.55
CA GLY A 294 12.65 12.97 -12.01
C GLY A 294 14.01 13.38 -12.54
N GLU A 295 14.04 13.87 -13.77
CA GLU A 295 15.21 14.40 -14.45
C GLU A 295 15.92 15.52 -13.66
N ALA A 296 15.21 16.39 -12.93
CA ALA A 296 15.86 17.47 -12.20
C ALA A 296 16.54 16.96 -10.91
N THR A 297 15.90 16.04 -10.19
CA THR A 297 16.36 15.59 -8.87
C THR A 297 17.23 14.32 -8.92
N SER A 298 17.16 13.51 -9.97
CA SER A 298 17.99 12.30 -10.11
C SER A 298 19.51 12.48 -10.38
N PRO A 299 20.00 13.59 -10.97
CA PRO A 299 21.42 13.72 -11.32
C PRO A 299 22.36 13.48 -10.14
N ARG A 300 23.51 12.88 -10.43
CA ARG A 300 24.59 12.59 -9.47
C ARG A 300 24.08 11.86 -8.22
N ARG A 301 23.23 10.84 -8.44
CA ARG A 301 22.63 10.03 -7.36
C ARG A 301 21.84 10.89 -6.37
N HIS A 302 21.06 11.86 -6.84
CA HIS A 302 20.25 12.73 -5.99
C HIS A 302 21.05 13.69 -5.08
N GLU A 303 22.25 14.10 -5.51
CA GLU A 303 23.14 14.98 -4.73
C GLU A 303 22.42 16.22 -4.16
N GLY A 304 21.54 16.85 -4.94
CA GLY A 304 20.80 18.04 -4.51
C GLY A 304 19.95 17.82 -3.25
N ILE A 305 19.07 16.82 -3.25
CA ILE A 305 18.23 16.52 -2.06
C ILE A 305 19.06 15.92 -0.93
N GLN A 306 20.14 15.19 -1.24
CA GLN A 306 21.05 14.67 -0.22
C GLN A 306 21.71 15.79 0.58
N GLN A 307 22.09 16.89 -0.08
CA GLN A 307 22.70 18.06 0.56
C GLN A 307 21.66 19.00 1.17
N ALA A 308 20.56 19.27 0.47
CA ALA A 308 19.60 20.29 0.87
C ALA A 308 18.59 19.81 1.93
N TYR A 309 18.21 18.53 1.92
CA TYR A 309 17.13 17.99 2.76
C TYR A 309 17.58 16.93 3.75
N PHE A 310 18.59 16.12 3.40
CA PHE A 310 18.92 14.93 4.19
C PHE A 310 20.20 15.06 5.03
N ASN A 311 21.02 16.10 4.83
CA ASN A 311 22.25 16.28 5.60
C ASN A 311 21.98 16.38 7.10
N TYR A 312 21.07 17.26 7.53
CA TYR A 312 20.72 17.43 8.93
C TYR A 312 20.10 16.17 9.53
N LEU A 313 19.25 15.47 8.77
CA LEU A 313 18.64 14.19 9.15
C LEU A 313 19.71 13.12 9.44
N ARG A 314 20.78 13.10 8.62
CA ARG A 314 21.89 12.16 8.79
C ARG A 314 22.74 12.49 10.01
N GLU A 315 23.09 13.76 10.17
CA GLU A 315 24.00 14.27 11.21
C GLU A 315 23.37 14.30 12.60
N HIS A 316 22.06 14.58 12.71
CA HIS A 316 21.37 14.83 13.98
C HIS A 316 20.36 13.75 14.37
N GLY A 317 20.41 12.60 13.70
CA GLY A 317 19.59 11.43 13.96
C GLY A 317 18.09 11.70 13.87
N GLY A 318 17.47 11.40 12.74
CA GLY A 318 16.00 11.39 12.62
C GLY A 318 15.46 10.10 12.00
N PRO A 319 14.13 9.99 11.86
CA PRO A 319 13.43 8.78 11.43
C PRO A 319 13.58 8.56 9.92
N ARG A 320 14.75 8.10 9.50
CA ARG A 320 15.10 7.94 8.07
C ARG A 320 14.18 6.94 7.36
N ASP A 321 13.65 5.96 8.08
CA ASP A 321 12.66 4.98 7.60
C ASP A 321 11.35 5.64 7.10
N ARG A 322 11.07 6.87 7.55
CA ARG A 322 9.90 7.68 7.14
C ARG A 322 10.19 8.68 6.01
N VAL A 323 11.40 8.65 5.44
CA VAL A 323 11.80 9.44 4.27
C VAL A 323 12.00 8.53 3.07
N ILE A 324 11.19 8.70 2.02
CA ILE A 324 11.20 7.81 0.85
C ILE A 324 11.47 8.62 -0.41
N VAL A 325 12.40 8.13 -1.22
CA VAL A 325 12.68 8.68 -2.55
C VAL A 325 12.35 7.61 -3.59
N CYS A 326 11.39 7.90 -4.45
CA CYS A 326 11.07 7.08 -5.62
C CYS A 326 11.80 7.67 -6.83
N ASN A 327 12.67 6.88 -7.47
CA ASN A 327 13.50 7.38 -8.57
C ASN A 327 12.87 7.11 -9.95
N TYR A 328 12.63 8.18 -10.69
CA TYR A 328 12.13 8.21 -12.06
C TYR A 328 13.02 9.08 -12.94
N GLY A 329 14.35 8.99 -12.81
CA GLY A 329 15.30 9.86 -13.49
C GLY A 329 15.18 9.93 -15.03
N SER A 330 14.49 8.97 -15.66
CA SER A 330 14.16 8.99 -17.09
C SER A 330 12.95 9.87 -17.45
N LEU A 331 12.11 10.23 -16.48
CA LEU A 331 10.96 11.12 -16.69
C LEU A 331 11.40 12.58 -16.64
N LYS A 332 10.95 13.34 -17.63
CA LYS A 332 11.10 14.80 -17.67
C LYS A 332 10.47 15.45 -16.43
N HIS A 333 11.02 16.60 -16.04
CA HIS A 333 10.60 17.33 -14.84
C HIS A 333 9.08 17.53 -14.71
N ARG A 334 8.42 17.96 -15.79
CA ARG A 334 6.96 18.13 -15.86
C ARG A 334 6.20 16.81 -15.95
N SER A 335 6.80 15.78 -16.53
CA SER A 335 6.20 14.45 -16.66
C SER A 335 6.01 13.77 -15.32
N VAL A 336 6.91 13.98 -14.35
CA VAL A 336 6.75 13.45 -12.99
C VAL A 336 5.46 13.94 -12.35
N TYR A 337 5.19 15.25 -12.41
CA TYR A 337 3.96 15.81 -11.84
C TYR A 337 2.73 15.33 -12.59
N THR A 338 2.70 15.49 -13.91
CA THR A 338 1.52 15.13 -14.72
C THR A 338 1.15 13.64 -14.58
N LYS A 339 2.14 12.75 -14.48
CA LYS A 339 1.93 11.31 -14.29
C LYS A 339 1.49 10.96 -12.88
N TYR A 340 2.08 11.58 -11.85
CA TYR A 340 1.91 11.13 -10.46
C TYR A 340 1.11 12.05 -9.55
N ARG A 341 0.59 13.21 -10.02
CA ARG A 341 -0.20 14.14 -9.18
C ARG A 341 -1.40 13.50 -8.48
N SER A 342 -1.97 12.43 -9.03
CA SER A 342 -3.04 11.67 -8.37
C SER A 342 -2.63 11.08 -7.01
N TRP A 343 -1.33 10.95 -6.74
CA TRP A 343 -0.81 10.49 -5.46
C TRP A 343 -0.95 11.50 -4.32
N ILE A 344 -1.32 12.74 -4.60
CA ILE A 344 -1.63 13.73 -3.56
C ILE A 344 -2.80 13.27 -2.68
N THR A 345 -3.79 12.60 -3.26
CA THR A 345 -5.01 12.13 -2.56
C THR A 345 -5.00 10.63 -2.28
N LYS A 346 -3.90 9.94 -2.60
CA LYS A 346 -3.73 8.50 -2.34
C LYS A 346 -3.15 8.23 -0.95
N PRO A 347 -3.19 6.98 -0.50
CA PRO A 347 -2.45 6.53 0.68
C PRO A 347 -0.97 6.92 0.64
N ALA A 348 -0.37 7.01 1.83
CA ALA A 348 1.05 7.34 1.98
C ALA A 348 1.93 6.40 1.16
N ILE A 349 2.81 6.96 0.34
CA ILE A 349 3.84 6.15 -0.30
C ILE A 349 4.76 5.56 0.79
N THR A 350 5.03 4.26 0.67
CA THR A 350 6.02 3.48 1.42
C THR A 350 7.18 3.13 0.47
N LYS A 351 8.26 2.50 0.98
CA LYS A 351 9.38 2.06 0.12
C LYS A 351 8.93 1.15 -1.03
N SER A 352 7.87 0.37 -0.79
CA SER A 352 7.39 -0.66 -1.70
C SER A 352 6.14 -0.25 -2.48
N SER A 353 5.58 0.91 -2.20
CA SER A 353 4.38 1.42 -2.87
C SER A 353 4.69 2.66 -3.73
N CYS A 354 5.95 2.87 -4.10
CA CYS A 354 6.30 3.89 -5.07
C CYS A 354 5.53 3.65 -6.39
N PRO A 355 5.00 4.70 -7.03
CA PRO A 355 4.29 4.59 -8.31
C PRO A 355 5.05 3.74 -9.35
N ASP A 356 4.32 3.03 -10.20
CA ASP A 356 4.86 2.16 -11.25
C ASP A 356 5.85 1.07 -10.79
N GLY A 357 5.83 0.72 -9.49
CA GLY A 357 6.70 -0.33 -8.96
C GLY A 357 8.18 0.05 -8.88
N ALA A 358 8.52 1.34 -8.95
CA ALA A 358 9.88 1.78 -8.67
C ALA A 358 10.27 1.39 -7.23
N LEU A 359 11.53 1.00 -6.99
CA LEU A 359 11.98 0.76 -5.62
C LEU A 359 12.26 2.09 -4.93
N GLY A 360 11.57 2.34 -3.82
CA GLY A 360 11.85 3.47 -2.95
C GLY A 360 13.09 3.22 -2.10
N TRP A 361 13.91 4.25 -1.88
CA TRP A 361 15.05 4.19 -0.97
C TRP A 361 14.95 5.26 0.11
N ASN A 362 15.73 5.08 1.18
CA ASN A 362 15.79 5.98 2.32
C ASN A 362 17.23 6.50 2.48
N PRO A 363 17.41 7.77 2.88
CA PRO A 363 18.71 8.42 2.93
C PRO A 363 19.59 8.12 4.14
#